data_AF-A0A1F3CNV8-F1
#
_entry.id   AF-A0A1F3CNV8-F1
#
_cell.length_a   1.000
_cell.length_b   1.000
_cell.length_c   1.000
_cell.angle_alpha   90.00
_cell.angle_beta   90.00
_cell.angle_gamma   90.00
#
_symmetry.space_group_name_H-M   'P 1'
#
loop_
_entity.id
_entity.type
_entity.pdbx_description
1 polymer ?
#
loop_
_entity_poly.entity_id
_entity_poly.type
_entity_poly.pdbx_seq_one_letter_code
_entity_poly.pdbx_strand_id
1 'polypeptide(L)'
;MSRGIWVYNPSPAKLNNYEKAALKEKVQDFIKKSEKLSKAVNRVEVKAGRIYLYQLVEQSSWDDPDAKWLKPLIDGKYLEFPYARITVLINKKFSVDWQRHTGQWVQLAEEDSLIEALKFIDDESAYFQ
;
A
#
# COMPACT_ATOMS: atom_id res chain seq x y z
N MET A 1 28.43 -0.25 -12.67
CA MET A 1 27.09 -0.85 -12.90
C MET A 1 26.88 -1.96 -11.87
N SER A 2 26.28 -1.63 -10.73
CA SER A 2 25.97 -2.61 -9.68
C SER A 2 24.75 -3.43 -10.10
N ARG A 3 24.84 -4.75 -9.93
CA ARG A 3 23.81 -5.73 -10.29
C ARG A 3 22.50 -5.40 -9.57
N GLY A 4 21.42 -5.33 -10.35
CA GLY A 4 20.10 -4.85 -9.92
C GLY A 4 19.60 -5.55 -8.66
N ILE A 5 19.20 -4.74 -7.69
CA ILE A 5 18.42 -5.20 -6.54
C ILE A 5 17.02 -5.51 -7.08
N TRP A 6 16.76 -6.78 -7.42
CA TRP A 6 15.45 -7.22 -7.94
C TRP A 6 14.34 -7.27 -6.87
N VAL A 7 14.67 -7.03 -5.59
CA VAL A 7 13.73 -7.05 -4.46
C VAL A 7 14.05 -5.89 -3.52
N TYR A 8 13.17 -4.88 -3.48
CA TYR A 8 13.32 -3.74 -2.58
C TYR A 8 12.46 -3.93 -1.32
N ASN A 9 13.12 -4.23 -0.19
CA ASN A 9 12.44 -4.42 1.09
C ASN A 9 13.25 -3.80 2.24
N PRO A 10 13.28 -2.46 2.35
CA PRO A 10 14.08 -1.78 3.36
C PRO A 10 13.62 -2.15 4.77
N SER A 11 14.56 -2.12 5.70
CA SER A 11 14.29 -2.30 7.13
C SER A 11 13.51 -1.10 7.67
N PRO A 12 12.27 -1.29 8.17
CA PRO A 12 11.47 -0.19 8.67
C PRO A 12 11.97 0.26 10.04
N ALA A 13 11.71 1.52 10.37
CA ALA A 13 11.82 2.02 11.72
C ALA A 13 10.95 1.17 12.67
N LYS A 14 11.47 0.88 13.87
CA LYS A 14 10.72 0.18 14.91
C LYS A 14 9.84 1.18 15.64
N LEU A 15 8.56 1.21 15.29
CA LEU A 15 7.59 2.09 15.91
C LEU A 15 6.89 1.42 17.10
N ASN A 16 6.62 2.20 18.13
CA ASN A 16 5.77 1.82 19.25
C ASN A 16 4.27 1.91 18.88
N ASN A 17 3.39 1.48 19.77
CA ASN A 17 1.95 1.43 19.47
C ASN A 17 1.31 2.82 19.32
N TYR A 18 1.79 3.82 20.05
CA TYR A 18 1.30 5.19 19.96
C TYR A 18 1.69 5.82 18.61
N GLU A 19 2.94 5.65 18.18
CA GLU A 19 3.42 6.12 16.88
C GLU A 19 2.65 5.48 15.72
N LYS A 20 2.39 4.17 15.79
CA LYS A 20 1.57 3.48 14.78
C LYS A 20 0.15 4.02 14.72
N ALA A 21 -0.47 4.25 15.87
CA ALA A 21 -1.82 4.81 15.94
C ALA A 21 -1.87 6.23 15.34
N ALA A 22 -0.92 7.09 15.71
CA ALA A 22 -0.82 8.45 15.18
C ALA A 22 -0.58 8.48 13.65
N LEU A 23 0.27 7.59 13.12
CA LEU A 23 0.46 7.45 11.67
C LEU A 23 -0.83 7.00 10.99
N LYS A 24 -1.50 5.99 11.54
CA LYS A 24 -2.75 5.48 10.98
C LYS A 24 -3.81 6.56 10.92
N GLU A 25 -3.97 7.35 11.98
CA GLU A 25 -4.93 8.45 12.04
C GLU A 25 -4.63 9.52 10.98
N LYS A 26 -3.37 9.95 10.84
CA LYS A 26 -2.96 10.92 9.81
C LYS A 26 -3.22 10.43 8.39
N VAL A 27 -2.91 9.17 8.12
CA VAL A 27 -3.16 8.54 6.81
C VAL A 27 -4.66 8.49 6.53
N GLN A 28 -5.47 8.08 7.50
CA GLN A 28 -6.92 8.02 7.35
C GLN A 28 -7.55 9.41 7.15
N ASP A 29 -7.07 10.43 7.85
CA ASP A 29 -7.52 11.82 7.66
C ASP A 29 -7.19 12.33 6.24
N PHE A 30 -5.98 12.04 5.74
CA PHE A 30 -5.59 12.38 4.37
C PHE A 30 -6.47 11.68 3.33
N ILE A 31 -6.65 10.36 3.45
CA ILE A 31 -7.46 9.57 2.51
C ILE A 31 -8.90 10.10 2.44
N LYS A 32 -9.51 10.45 3.58
CA LYS A 32 -10.87 11.01 3.62
C LYS A 32 -11.00 12.33 2.85
N LYS A 33 -9.91 13.10 2.75
CA LYS A 33 -9.87 14.39 2.04
C LYS A 33 -9.52 14.23 0.56
N SER A 34 -8.90 13.12 0.17
CA SER A 34 -8.57 12.82 -1.22
C SER A 34 -9.75 12.19 -1.95
N GLU A 35 -10.14 12.76 -3.09
CA GLU A 35 -11.24 12.20 -3.90
C GLU A 35 -10.89 10.84 -4.50
N LYS A 36 -9.63 10.63 -4.92
CA LYS A 36 -9.21 9.37 -5.54
C LYS A 36 -8.97 8.30 -4.48
N LEU A 37 -8.18 8.60 -3.44
CA LEU A 37 -7.81 7.60 -2.44
C LEU A 37 -9.00 7.16 -1.58
N SER A 38 -9.98 8.04 -1.32
CA SER A 38 -11.19 7.66 -0.60
C SER A 38 -12.04 6.62 -1.34
N LYS A 39 -11.95 6.57 -2.68
CA LYS A 39 -12.62 5.57 -3.52
C LYS A 39 -11.78 4.31 -3.71
N ALA A 40 -10.46 4.44 -3.74
CA ALA A 40 -9.54 3.32 -3.98
C ALA A 40 -9.22 2.51 -2.71
N VAL A 41 -9.00 3.15 -1.56
CA VAL A 41 -8.49 2.50 -0.35
C VAL A 41 -9.63 2.10 0.57
N ASN A 42 -9.79 0.79 0.78
CA ASN A 42 -10.75 0.20 1.71
C ASN A 42 -10.21 0.14 3.15
N ARG A 43 -8.91 -0.19 3.31
CA ARG A 43 -8.33 -0.45 4.63
C ARG A 43 -6.91 0.07 4.73
N VAL A 44 -6.58 0.60 5.91
CA VAL A 44 -5.22 1.01 6.28
C VAL A 44 -4.74 0.18 7.45
N GLU A 45 -3.53 -0.39 7.31
CA GLU A 45 -2.87 -1.18 8.34
C GLU A 45 -1.44 -0.69 8.57
N VAL A 46 -1.01 -0.65 9.85
CA VAL A 46 0.37 -0.29 10.19
C VAL A 46 1.03 -1.49 10.89
N LYS A 47 2.07 -2.06 10.27
CA LYS A 47 2.86 -3.18 10.80
C LYS A 47 4.32 -2.75 10.93
N ALA A 48 4.86 -2.77 12.15
CA ALA A 48 6.14 -2.14 12.48
C ALA A 48 6.16 -0.68 11.98
N GLY A 49 7.09 -0.31 11.09
CA GLY A 49 7.14 0.99 10.42
C GLY A 49 6.62 0.97 8.98
N ARG A 50 5.78 0.01 8.61
CA ARG A 50 5.18 -0.08 7.26
C ARG A 50 3.69 0.22 7.34
N ILE A 51 3.25 1.14 6.50
CA ILE A 51 1.86 1.53 6.32
C ILE A 51 1.40 0.86 5.02
N TYR A 52 0.38 0.03 5.11
CA TYR A 52 -0.24 -0.65 3.97
C TYR A 52 -1.60 -0.02 3.70
N LEU A 53 -1.79 0.39 2.46
CA LEU A 53 -3.09 0.78 1.92
C LEU A 53 -3.61 -0.41 1.12
N TYR A 54 -4.83 -0.87 1.41
CA TYR A 54 -5.46 -1.97 0.72
C TYR A 54 -6.67 -1.50 -0.07
N GLN A 55 -6.84 -2.06 -1.26
CA GLN A 55 -8.00 -1.85 -2.13
C GLN A 55 -8.80 -3.14 -2.28
N LEU A 56 -10.09 -3.00 -2.57
CA LEU A 56 -10.93 -4.10 -3.02
C LEU A 56 -10.97 -4.08 -4.55
N VAL A 57 -10.61 -5.20 -5.17
CA VAL A 57 -10.71 -5.36 -6.63
C VAL A 57 -11.81 -6.37 -6.93
N GLU A 58 -12.72 -6.00 -7.82
CA GLU A 58 -13.75 -6.91 -8.34
C GLU A 58 -13.07 -7.99 -9.18
N GLN A 59 -13.32 -9.25 -8.83
CA GLN A 59 -12.78 -10.36 -9.62
C GLN A 59 -13.63 -10.51 -10.88
N SER A 60 -13.11 -10.10 -12.03
CA SER A 60 -13.77 -10.21 -13.35
C SER A 60 -13.91 -11.64 -13.88
N SER A 61 -13.77 -12.66 -13.03
CA SER A 61 -13.79 -14.07 -13.43
C SER A 61 -14.68 -14.97 -12.56
N TRP A 62 -15.67 -14.41 -11.85
CA TRP A 62 -16.69 -15.23 -11.17
C TRP A 62 -17.67 -15.92 -12.12
N ASP A 63 -17.76 -15.48 -13.37
CA ASP A 63 -18.57 -16.13 -14.41
C ASP A 63 -17.84 -17.32 -15.09
N ASP A 64 -16.57 -17.57 -14.75
CA ASP A 64 -15.78 -18.68 -15.29
C ASP A 64 -15.51 -19.76 -14.21
N PRO A 65 -16.31 -20.85 -14.17
CA PRO A 65 -16.22 -21.89 -13.15
C PRO A 65 -14.93 -22.73 -13.19
N ASP A 66 -14.07 -22.59 -14.20
CA ASP A 66 -12.81 -23.33 -14.31
C ASP A 66 -11.60 -22.63 -13.67
N ALA A 67 -11.74 -21.34 -13.31
CA ALA A 67 -10.71 -20.58 -12.62
C ALA A 67 -10.67 -20.90 -11.12
N LYS A 68 -10.11 -22.07 -10.78
CA LYS A 68 -9.74 -22.39 -9.39
C LYS A 68 -8.78 -21.32 -8.87
N TRP A 69 -8.99 -20.87 -7.62
CA TRP A 69 -8.02 -20.46 -6.59
C TRP A 69 -8.41 -19.18 -5.81
N LEU A 70 -8.53 -19.40 -4.48
CA LEU A 70 -8.46 -18.47 -3.33
C LEU A 70 -9.76 -17.79 -2.84
N LYS A 71 -9.94 -17.89 -1.52
CA LYS A 71 -11.17 -17.63 -0.76
C LYS A 71 -11.57 -16.13 -0.72
N PRO A 72 -12.88 -15.81 -0.72
CA PRO A 72 -13.38 -14.45 -0.64
C PRO A 72 -13.80 -14.06 0.80
N LEU A 73 -13.63 -12.78 1.15
CA LEU A 73 -13.97 -12.25 2.48
C LEU A 73 -15.32 -11.51 2.55
N ILE A 74 -16.02 -11.32 1.42
CA ILE A 74 -17.41 -10.87 1.36
C ILE A 74 -18.04 -11.52 0.13
N ASP A 75 -18.97 -12.46 0.32
CA ASP A 75 -19.82 -13.09 -0.71
C ASP A 75 -19.17 -13.39 -2.07
N GLY A 76 -17.93 -13.90 -2.10
CA GLY A 76 -17.30 -14.25 -3.37
C GLY A 76 -16.63 -13.10 -4.10
N LYS A 77 -17.29 -11.95 -4.16
CA LYS A 77 -17.16 -11.02 -5.28
C LYS A 77 -15.88 -10.18 -5.31
N TYR A 78 -15.23 -9.95 -4.16
CA TYR A 78 -14.09 -9.03 -4.05
C TYR A 78 -12.90 -9.67 -3.33
N LEU A 79 -11.70 -9.40 -3.85
CA LEU A 79 -10.44 -9.68 -3.17
C LEU A 79 -9.78 -8.38 -2.68
N GLU A 80 -9.21 -8.44 -1.48
CA GLU A 80 -8.44 -7.33 -0.93
C GLU A 80 -6.96 -7.47 -1.30
N PHE A 81 -6.40 -6.48 -1.99
CA PHE A 81 -5.01 -6.43 -2.41
C PHE A 81 -4.28 -5.22 -1.84
N PRO A 82 -2.96 -5.29 -1.60
CA PRO A 82 -2.16 -4.12 -1.28
C PRO A 82 -2.20 -3.14 -2.47
N TYR A 83 -2.79 -1.97 -2.26
CA TYR A 83 -2.78 -0.86 -3.20
C TYR A 83 -1.39 -0.21 -3.24
N ALA A 84 -0.90 0.21 -2.07
CA ALA A 84 0.40 0.83 -1.93
C ALA A 84 0.97 0.57 -0.53
N ARG A 85 2.29 0.75 -0.38
CA ARG A 85 2.97 0.67 0.92
C ARG A 85 3.86 1.88 1.11
N ILE A 86 3.82 2.46 2.30
CA ILE A 86 4.78 3.47 2.74
C ILE A 86 5.65 2.84 3.84
N THR A 87 6.96 2.85 3.66
CA THR A 87 7.92 2.40 4.68
C THR A 87 8.57 3.60 5.35
N VAL A 88 8.38 3.75 6.66
CA VAL A 88 9.12 4.70 7.49
C VAL A 88 10.54 4.17 7.67
N LEU A 89 11.52 4.89 7.16
CA LEU A 89 12.93 4.54 7.21
C LEU A 89 13.60 5.01 8.50
N ILE A 90 14.74 4.42 8.86
CA ILE A 90 15.48 4.75 10.10
C ILE A 90 15.94 6.21 10.11
N ASN A 91 16.23 6.78 8.94
CA ASN A 91 16.57 8.20 8.76
C ASN A 91 15.35 9.14 8.75
N LYS A 92 14.17 8.67 9.18
CA LYS A 92 12.89 9.39 9.20
C LYS A 92 12.34 9.81 7.83
N LYS A 93 12.88 9.26 6.75
CA LYS A 93 12.29 9.40 5.42
C LYS A 93 11.20 8.35 5.18
N PHE A 94 10.46 8.52 4.09
CA PHE A 94 9.32 7.70 3.72
C PHE A 94 9.54 7.11 2.33
N SER A 95 9.72 5.79 2.26
CA SER A 95 9.77 5.09 0.97
C SER A 95 8.36 4.78 0.50
N VAL A 96 8.01 5.17 -0.73
CA VAL A 96 6.77 4.78 -1.37
C VAL A 96 7.03 3.55 -2.24
N ASP A 97 6.27 2.50 -2.00
CA ASP A 97 6.51 1.19 -2.60
C ASP A 97 5.24 0.64 -3.26
N TRP A 98 5.43 -0.03 -4.41
CA TRP A 98 4.39 -0.76 -5.13
C TRP A 98 4.69 -2.25 -5.19
N GLN A 99 3.65 -3.08 -5.21
CA GLN A 99 3.78 -4.53 -5.28
C GLN A 99 3.52 -5.05 -6.70
N ARG A 100 4.51 -5.76 -7.25
CA ARG A 100 4.36 -6.51 -8.50
C ARG A 100 3.39 -7.67 -8.31
N HIS A 101 2.84 -8.16 -9.42
CA HIS A 101 2.03 -9.40 -9.46
C HIS A 101 2.75 -10.63 -8.87
N THR A 102 4.09 -10.64 -8.85
CA THR A 102 4.91 -11.68 -8.23
C THR A 102 4.99 -11.58 -6.69
N GLY A 103 4.33 -10.59 -6.09
CA GLY A 103 4.39 -10.29 -4.66
C GLY A 103 5.61 -9.47 -4.23
N GLN A 104 6.52 -9.15 -5.16
CA GLN A 104 7.74 -8.37 -4.89
C GLN A 104 7.44 -6.88 -4.79
N TRP A 105 8.05 -6.22 -3.79
CA TRP A 105 7.95 -4.77 -3.61
C TRP A 105 9.06 -4.03 -4.37
N VAL A 106 8.69 -2.91 -4.97
CA VAL A 106 9.58 -1.99 -5.70
C VAL A 106 9.42 -0.60 -5.13
N GLN A 107 10.53 0.10 -4.91
CA GLN A 107 10.50 1.51 -4.56
C GLN A 107 10.11 2.35 -5.77
N LEU A 108 9.12 3.22 -5.60
CA LEU A 108 8.75 4.23 -6.58
C LEU A 108 9.35 5.59 -6.24
N ALA A 109 9.35 5.96 -4.95
CA ALA A 109 9.86 7.24 -4.49
C ALA A 109 10.44 7.15 -3.07
N GLU A 110 11.19 8.18 -2.68
CA GLU A 110 11.60 8.45 -1.31
C GLU A 110 11.28 9.90 -0.99
N GLU A 111 10.44 10.12 0.02
CA GLU A 111 9.95 11.44 0.41
C GLU A 111 10.42 11.81 1.81
N ASP A 112 10.54 13.12 2.05
CA ASP A 112 10.99 13.63 3.35
C ASP A 112 9.85 13.71 4.38
N SER A 113 8.60 13.61 3.94
CA SER A 113 7.43 13.59 4.82
C SER A 113 6.36 12.57 4.42
N LEU A 114 5.56 12.14 5.41
CA LEU A 114 4.41 11.26 5.19
C LEU A 114 3.38 11.88 4.23
N ILE A 115 3.20 13.20 4.29
CA ILE A 115 2.20 13.90 3.47
C ILE A 115 2.65 13.93 2.01
N GLU A 116 3.94 14.16 1.74
CA GLU A 116 4.49 14.06 0.38
C GLU A 116 4.38 12.63 -0.16
N ALA A 117 4.69 11.62 0.66
CA ALA A 117 4.50 10.22 0.28
C ALA A 117 3.03 9.90 -0.07
N LEU A 118 2.06 10.44 0.67
CA LEU A 118 0.64 10.26 0.39
C LEU A 118 0.19 11.02 -0.86
N LYS A 119 0.71 12.23 -1.08
CA LYS A 119 0.47 12.99 -2.31
C LYS A 119 1.01 12.28 -3.54
N PHE A 120 2.22 11.73 -3.46
CA PHE A 120 2.79 10.92 -4.54
C PHE A 120 1.86 9.77 -4.92
N ILE A 121 1.33 9.03 -3.94
CA ILE A 121 0.39 7.93 -4.21
C ILE A 121 -0.93 8.44 -4.84
N ASP A 122 -1.42 9.60 -4.43
CA ASP A 122 -2.65 10.22 -4.95
C ASP A 122 -2.48 10.76 -6.38
N ASP A 123 -1.35 11.42 -6.64
CA ASP A 123 -1.03 12.02 -7.93
C ASP A 123 -0.68 10.94 -8.96
N GLU A 124 0.14 9.98 -8.57
CA GLU A 124 0.67 8.90 -9.41
C GLU A 124 -0.14 7.60 -9.28
N SER A 125 -1.45 7.72 -9.06
CA SER A 125 -2.37 6.60 -8.82
C SER A 125 -2.34 5.55 -9.93
N ALA A 126 -1.89 5.91 -11.13
CA ALA A 126 -1.75 5.02 -12.29
C ALA A 126 -0.72 3.89 -12.09
N TYR A 127 0.32 4.08 -11.26
CA TYR A 127 1.25 2.97 -10.94
C TYR A 127 0.63 1.90 -10.06
N PHE A 128 -0.52 2.18 -9.44
CA PHE A 128 -1.16 1.35 -8.44
C PHE A 128 -2.48 0.72 -8.93
N GLN A 129 -2.83 0.92 -10.21
CA GLN A 129 -3.97 0.29 -10.91
C GLN A 129 -3.50 -0.95 -11.66
#